data_AF-A0A6G4ZSC2-F1
#
_entry.id   AF-A0A6G4ZSC2-F1
#
_cell.length_a   1.000
_cell.length_b   1.000
_cell.length_c   1.000
_cell.angle_alpha   90.00
_cell.angle_beta   90.00
_cell.angle_gamma   90.00
#
_symmetry.space_group_name_H-M   'P 1'
#
loop_
_entity.id
_entity.type
_entity.pdbx_description
1 polymer ?
#
loop_
_entity_poly.entity_id
_entity_poly.type
_entity_poly.pdbx_seq_one_letter_code
_entity_poly.pdbx_strand_id
1 'polypeptide(L)' 'LEEEGIKVRDVLTFLDLGLGAKKKIKGRGYVAHAVIGMPEVLQILFDAKKLAGDNFKLTSDFLENV' A
#
# COMPACT_ATOMS: atom_id res chain seq x y z
N LEU A 1 20.25 6.87 -8.02
CA LEU A 1 19.88 6.12 -9.26
C LEU A 1 19.85 7.07 -10.43
N GLU A 2 18.91 8.02 -10.47
CA GLU A 2 18.87 8.98 -11.59
C GLU A 2 20.04 9.96 -11.59
N GLU A 3 20.52 10.38 -10.42
CA GLU A 3 21.78 11.16 -10.29
C GLU A 3 23.00 10.42 -10.83
N GLU A 4 22.94 9.07 -10.88
CA GLU A 4 23.97 8.20 -11.44
C GLU A 4 23.70 7.84 -12.92
N GLY A 5 22.73 8.50 -13.56
CA GLY A 5 22.34 8.27 -14.95
C GLY A 5 21.45 7.06 -15.19
N ILE A 6 20.99 6.36 -14.14
CA ILE A 6 20.09 5.20 -14.26
C ILE A 6 18.64 5.68 -14.34
N LYS A 7 17.99 5.44 -15.48
CA LYS A 7 16.56 5.74 -15.66
C LYS A 7 15.69 4.81 -14.82
N VAL A 8 14.98 5.36 -13.85
CA VAL A 8 14.01 4.58 -13.05
C VAL A 8 12.70 4.50 -13.83
N ARG A 9 12.28 3.28 -14.16
CA ARG A 9 11.03 3.03 -14.89
C ARG A 9 9.85 2.92 -13.93
N ASP A 10 9.94 1.95 -13.02
CA ASP A 10 8.87 1.54 -12.12
C ASP A 10 9.43 1.36 -10.70
N VAL A 11 8.59 1.58 -9.69
CA VAL A 11 8.87 1.32 -8.28
C VAL A 11 7.98 0.19 -7.82
N LEU A 12 8.57 -0.91 -7.32
CA LEU A 12 7.84 -2.02 -6.73
C LEU A 12 8.04 -2.02 -5.21
N THR A 13 6.95 -2.10 -4.46
CA THR A 13 6.98 -2.36 -3.03
C THR A 13 6.35 -3.71 -2.72
N PHE A 14 6.74 -4.30 -1.59
CA PHE A 14 6.06 -5.50 -1.12
C PHE A 14 4.64 -5.16 -0.65
N LEU A 15 4.52 -4.14 0.21
CA LEU A 15 3.28 -3.74 0.85
C LEU A 15 2.92 -2.30 0.48
N ASP A 16 1.66 -2.07 0.12
CA ASP A 16 1.07 -0.74 0.00
C ASP A 16 0.12 -0.48 1.17
N LEU A 17 0.46 0.51 1.99
CA LEU A 17 -0.37 0.90 3.13
C LEU A 17 -1.68 1.58 2.73
N GLY A 18 -1.85 1.97 1.47
CA GLY A 18 -3.03 2.72 1.02
C GLY A 18 -2.97 4.22 1.34
N LEU A 19 -1.92 4.71 2.01
CA LEU A 19 -1.78 6.10 2.48
C LEU A 19 -1.26 7.07 1.41
N GLY A 20 -1.70 6.90 0.16
CA GLY A 20 -1.39 7.83 -0.94
C GLY A 20 0.04 7.77 -1.52
N ALA A 21 0.87 6.81 -1.10
CA ALA A 21 2.25 6.65 -1.60
C ALA A 21 2.30 6.50 -3.14
N LYS A 22 1.41 5.68 -3.71
CA LYS A 22 1.30 5.51 -5.18
C LYS A 22 1.00 6.82 -5.89
N LYS A 23 0.11 7.66 -5.34
CA LYS A 23 -0.21 8.98 -5.91
C LYS A 23 1.00 9.91 -5.86
N LYS A 24 1.75 9.91 -4.76
CA LYS A 24 2.97 10.71 -4.61
C LYS A 24 4.07 10.28 -5.60
N ILE A 25 4.25 8.97 -5.78
CA ILE A 25 5.23 8.41 -6.74
C ILE A 25 4.81 8.74 -8.18
N LYS A 26 3.53 8.58 -8.51
CA LYS A 26 2.97 8.98 -9.82
C LYS A 26 3.14 10.46 -10.11
N GLY A 27 2.98 11.32 -9.10
CA GLY A 27 3.23 12.76 -9.20
C GLY A 27 4.68 13.12 -9.52
N ARG A 28 5.63 12.18 -9.37
CA ARG A 28 7.04 12.32 -9.75
C ARG A 28 7.37 11.69 -11.10
N GLY A 29 6.37 11.19 -11.84
CA GLY A 29 6.56 10.59 -13.16
C GLY A 29 6.90 9.10 -13.16
N TYR A 30 6.92 8.44 -11.99
CA TYR A 30 7.17 7.00 -11.90
C TYR A 30 5.87 6.22 -11.74
N VAL A 31 5.85 4.96 -12.16
CA VAL A 31 4.74 4.03 -11.87
C VAL A 31 5.05 3.27 -10.59
N ALA A 32 4.06 3.19 -9.68
CA ALA A 32 4.19 2.46 -8.43
C ALA A 32 3.35 1.18 -8.45
N HIS A 33 3.99 0.06 -8.15
CA HIS A 33 3.39 -1.27 -8.01
C HIS A 33 3.54 -1.75 -6.57
N ALA A 34 2.59 -2.57 -6.12
CA ALA A 34 2.69 -3.27 -4.85
C ALA A 34 2.27 -4.72 -5.03
N VAL A 35 2.94 -5.62 -4.32
CA VAL A 35 2.58 -7.04 -4.33
C VAL A 35 1.27 -7.27 -3.59
N ILE A 36 1.05 -6.57 -2.48
CA ILE A 36 -0.18 -6.66 -1.68
C ILE A 36 -0.56 -5.31 -1.07
N GLY A 37 -1.85 -5.02 -1.00
CA GLY A 37 -2.40 -3.85 -0.31
C GLY A 37 -2.75 -4.14 1.15
N MET A 38 -2.69 -3.12 2.02
CA MET A 38 -3.13 -3.26 3.41
C MET A 38 -4.59 -3.72 3.55
N PRO A 39 -5.56 -3.27 2.72
CA PRO A 39 -6.91 -3.83 2.76
C PRO A 39 -6.95 -5.34 2.56
N GLU A 40 -6.11 -5.88 1.66
CA GLU A 40 -6.01 -7.32 1.42
C GLU A 40 -5.37 -8.03 2.62
N VAL A 41 -4.33 -7.44 3.23
CA VAL A 41 -3.71 -7.98 4.46
C VAL A 41 -4.73 -8.04 5.61
N LEU A 42 -5.51 -6.98 5.81
CA LEU A 42 -6.54 -6.94 6.86
C LEU A 42 -7.59 -8.02 6.64
N GLN A 43 -8.04 -8.21 5.41
CA GLN A 43 -9.00 -9.27 5.06
C GLN A 43 -8.41 -10.66 5.36
N ILE A 44 -7.16 -10.93 4.94
CA ILE A 44 -6.48 -12.21 5.21
C ILE A 44 -6.39 -12.48 6.71
N LEU A 45 -6.04 -11.46 7.51
CA LEU A 45 -5.91 -11.61 8.97
C LEU A 45 -7.27 -11.81 9.65
N PHE A 46 -8.31 -11.13 9.17
CA PHE A 46 -9.68 -11.31 9.68
C PHE A 46 -10.20 -12.72 9.37
N ASP A 47 -10.05 -13.18 8.12
CA ASP A 47 -10.47 -14.51 7.68
C ASP A 47 -9.72 -15.63 8.44
N ALA A 48 -8.43 -15.41 8.72
CA ALA A 48 -7.61 -16.31 9.53
C ALA A 48 -7.91 -16.25 11.04
N LYS A 49 -8.90 -15.46 11.47
CA LYS A 49 -9.23 -15.18 12.88
C LYS A 49 -8.03 -14.68 13.70
N LYS A 50 -7.11 -13.98 13.04
CA LYS A 50 -5.94 -13.32 13.64
C LYS A 50 -6.20 -11.85 13.96
N LEU A 51 -7.32 -11.31 13.47
CA LEU A 51 -7.77 -9.96 13.74
C LEU A 51 -9.22 -9.98 14.25
N ALA A 52 -9.47 -9.39 15.41
CA ALA A 52 -10.82 -9.26 15.96
C ALA A 52 -11.66 -8.30 15.09
N GLY A 53 -12.98 -8.51 15.05
CA GLY A 53 -13.90 -7.73 14.21
C GLY A 53 -13.83 -6.22 14.46
N ASP A 54 -13.77 -5.79 15.73
CA ASP A 54 -13.67 -4.37 16.06
C ASP A 54 -12.36 -3.74 15.55
N ASN A 55 -11.24 -4.48 15.63
CA ASN A 55 -9.94 -4.01 15.13
C ASN A 55 -9.88 -4.01 13.59
N PHE A 56 -10.51 -4.99 12.94
CA PHE A 56 -10.66 -5.01 11.49
C PHE A 56 -11.45 -3.80 11.00
N LYS A 57 -12.60 -3.53 11.63
CA LYS A 57 -13.44 -2.37 11.32
C LYS A 57 -12.69 -1.06 11.55
N LEU A 58 -12.11 -0.86 12.73
CA LEU A 58 -11.39 0.36 13.07
C LEU A 58 -10.27 0.67 12.06
N THR A 59 -9.51 -0.35 11.66
CA THR A 59 -8.38 -0.16 10.75
C THR A 59 -8.84 0.03 9.30
N SER A 60 -9.91 -0.65 8.89
CA SER A 60 -10.52 -0.45 7.55
C SER A 60 -11.09 0.96 7.42
N ASP A 61 -11.85 1.40 8.44
CA ASP A 61 -12.41 2.75 8.50
C ASP A 61 -11.30 3.81 8.46
N PHE A 62 -10.18 3.59 9.17
CA PHE A 62 -9.03 4.48 9.08
C PHE A 62 -8.51 4.60 7.64
N LEU A 63 -8.27 3.47 6.95
CA LEU A 63 -7.72 3.46 5.59
C LEU A 63 -8.64 4.10 4.54
N GLU A 64 -9.96 4.02 4.71
CA GLU A 64 -10.92 4.67 3.80
C GLU A 64 -10.92 6.20 3.91
N ASN A 65 -10.45 6.74 5.05
CA ASN A 65 -10.49 8.16 5.36
C ASN A 65 -9.14 8.89 5.16
N VAL A 66 -8.10 8.23 4.62
CA VAL A 66 -6.78 8.83 4.33
C VAL A 66 -6.54 8.97 2.83
#